data_AF-A0AAE0N227-F1
#
_entry.id   AF-A0AAE0N227-F1
#
_cell.length_a   1.000
_cell.length_b   1.000
_cell.length_c   1.000
_cell.angle_alpha   90.00
_cell.angle_beta   90.00
_cell.angle_gamma   90.00
#
_symmetry.space_group_name_H-M   'P 1'
#
loop_
_entity.id
_entity.type
_entity.pdbx_description
1 polymer ?
#
loop_
_entity_poly.entity_id
_entity_poly.type
_entity_poly.pdbx_seq_one_letter_code
_entity_poly.pdbx_strand_id
1 'polypeptide(L)'
;MDQFPAEILALIAKLLPLATLQVFRLVSRRLADIAYPLLVQHLSVVSTVECLDEFKHFISQNPETAFYTKTLTIYHGTWPVCTRDAWETHPLLLGGCDRMDVGSQRSHVADQAYQDYEDFVLREGSRKPSDLLTVLQLFPNLKSITLTHIRASHIRPPQYSRLRKKI
;
A
#
# COMPACT_ATOMS: atom_id res chain seq x y z
N MET A 1 -20.31 1.37 -27.04
CA MET A 1 -18.94 0.83 -26.86
C MET A 1 -18.87 -0.66 -27.20
N ASP A 2 -19.96 -1.42 -27.13
CA ASP A 2 -19.95 -2.87 -27.43
C ASP A 2 -19.78 -3.26 -28.90
N GLN A 3 -19.81 -2.30 -29.82
CA GLN A 3 -19.65 -2.55 -31.26
C GLN A 3 -18.19 -2.67 -31.71
N PHE A 4 -17.23 -2.17 -30.94
CA PHE A 4 -15.82 -2.27 -31.32
C PHE A 4 -15.28 -3.67 -31.04
N PRO A 5 -14.43 -4.24 -31.91
CA PRO A 5 -13.70 -5.48 -31.63
C PRO A 5 -12.83 -5.36 -30.37
N ALA A 6 -12.58 -6.48 -29.69
CA ALA A 6 -11.84 -6.48 -28.42
C ALA A 6 -10.39 -6.01 -28.62
N GLU A 7 -9.82 -6.26 -29.79
CA GLU A 7 -8.48 -5.88 -30.22
C GLU A 7 -8.35 -4.36 -30.32
N ILE A 8 -9.37 -3.68 -30.87
CA ILE A 8 -9.40 -2.22 -30.96
C ILE A 8 -9.48 -1.59 -29.57
N LEU A 9 -10.34 -2.15 -28.71
CA LEU A 9 -10.45 -1.72 -27.31
C LEU A 9 -9.15 -1.95 -26.53
N ALA A 10 -8.43 -3.05 -26.78
CA ALA A 10 -7.12 -3.33 -26.19
C ALA A 10 -6.05 -2.35 -26.64
N LEU A 11 -6.05 -1.97 -27.92
CA LEU A 11 -5.15 -0.94 -28.47
C LEU A 11 -5.43 0.42 -27.83
N ILE A 12 -6.69 0.80 -27.69
CA ILE A 12 -7.09 2.04 -26.99
C ILE A 12 -6.61 1.98 -25.54
N ALA A 13 -6.92 0.90 -24.82
CA ALA A 13 -6.55 0.72 -23.42
C ALA A 13 -5.03 0.82 -23.19
N LYS A 14 -4.22 0.32 -24.13
CA LYS A 14 -2.74 0.41 -24.07
C LYS A 14 -2.21 1.84 -24.17
N LEU A 15 -2.96 2.75 -24.78
CA LEU A 15 -2.60 4.16 -24.90
C LEU A 15 -3.09 5.01 -23.71
N LEU A 16 -3.93 4.46 -22.84
CA LEU A 16 -4.45 5.18 -21.68
C LEU A 16 -3.41 5.26 -20.55
N PRO A 17 -3.29 6.41 -19.86
CA PRO A 17 -2.57 6.49 -18.60
C PRO A 17 -3.17 5.52 -17.56
N LEU A 18 -2.35 5.04 -16.63
CA LEU A 18 -2.77 4.05 -15.61
C LEU A 18 -4.02 4.50 -14.83
N ALA A 19 -4.08 5.77 -14.40
CA ALA A 19 -5.23 6.32 -13.68
C ALA A 19 -6.52 6.27 -14.53
N THR A 20 -6.43 6.56 -15.82
CA THR A 20 -7.57 6.48 -16.74
C THR A 20 -7.95 5.04 -17.04
N LEU A 21 -6.98 4.14 -17.15
CA LEU A 21 -7.21 2.71 -17.35
C LEU A 21 -7.96 2.07 -16.16
N GLN A 22 -7.69 2.54 -14.95
CA GLN A 22 -8.43 2.14 -13.74
C GLN A 22 -9.90 2.57 -13.75
N VAL A 23 -10.23 3.68 -14.41
CA VAL A 23 -11.63 4.10 -14.61
C VAL A 23 -12.25 3.36 -15.78
N PHE A 24 -11.49 3.15 -16.86
CA PHE A 24 -11.93 2.44 -18.06
C PHE A 24 -12.48 1.04 -17.76
N ARG A 25 -11.81 0.27 -16.88
CA ARG A 25 -12.29 -1.06 -16.47
C ARG A 25 -13.65 -1.06 -15.77
N LEU A 26 -14.06 0.06 -15.16
CA LEU A 26 -15.28 0.13 -14.34
C LEU A 26 -16.54 0.32 -15.17
N VAL A 27 -16.39 0.69 -16.45
CA VAL A 27 -17.52 1.00 -17.34
C VAL A 27 -18.31 -0.25 -17.73
N SER A 28 -17.63 -1.36 -18.01
CA SER A 28 -18.29 -2.64 -18.31
C SER A 28 -17.35 -3.82 -18.06
N ARG A 29 -17.93 -5.02 -17.85
CA ARG A 29 -17.17 -6.26 -17.66
C ARG A 29 -16.20 -6.54 -18.80
N ARG A 30 -16.63 -6.31 -20.05
CA ARG A 30 -15.78 -6.50 -21.25
C ARG A 30 -14.55 -5.60 -21.21
N LEU A 31 -14.70 -4.35 -20.79
CA LEU A 31 -13.57 -3.42 -20.66
C LEU A 31 -12.67 -3.78 -19.48
N ALA A 32 -13.23 -4.36 -18.42
CA ALA A 32 -12.45 -4.93 -17.33
C ALA A 32 -11.56 -6.09 -17.80
N ASP A 33 -12.11 -7.03 -18.56
CA ASP A 33 -11.36 -8.18 -19.09
C ASP A 33 -10.23 -7.73 -20.02
N ILE A 34 -10.48 -6.69 -20.84
CA ILE A 34 -9.48 -6.11 -21.76
C ILE A 34 -8.40 -5.33 -21.01
N ALA A 35 -8.79 -4.56 -19.99
CA ALA A 35 -7.85 -3.75 -19.22
C ALA A 35 -7.01 -4.58 -18.25
N TYR A 36 -7.52 -5.73 -17.79
CA TYR A 36 -6.89 -6.53 -16.76
C TYR A 36 -5.43 -6.91 -17.09
N PRO A 37 -5.09 -7.49 -18.27
CA PRO A 37 -3.71 -7.82 -18.64
C PRO A 37 -2.77 -6.60 -18.69
N LEU A 38 -3.32 -5.40 -18.91
CA LEU A 38 -2.55 -4.15 -18.94
C LEU A 38 -2.32 -3.61 -17.52
N LEU A 39 -3.31 -3.76 -16.63
CA LEU A 39 -3.21 -3.35 -15.24
C LEU A 39 -2.24 -4.26 -14.47
N VAL A 40 -2.32 -5.58 -14.65
CA VAL A 40 -1.45 -6.54 -13.95
C VAL A 40 0.01 -6.51 -14.41
N GLN A 41 0.32 -5.81 -15.51
CA GLN A 41 1.72 -5.53 -15.89
C GLN A 41 2.44 -4.68 -14.84
N HIS A 42 1.69 -3.92 -14.04
CA HIS A 42 2.18 -3.03 -13.01
C HIS A 42 1.56 -3.40 -11.67
N LEU A 43 2.34 -4.08 -10.83
CA LEU A 43 1.92 -4.35 -9.46
C LEU A 43 2.66 -3.45 -8.49
N SER A 44 2.02 -3.18 -7.36
CA SER A 44 2.64 -2.48 -6.26
C SER A 44 2.32 -3.13 -4.94
N VAL A 45 3.30 -3.19 -4.04
CA VAL A 45 3.15 -3.80 -2.73
C VAL A 45 3.86 -2.95 -1.68
N VAL A 46 3.24 -2.81 -0.51
CA VAL A 46 3.89 -2.21 0.66
C VAL A 46 4.77 -3.28 1.29
N SER A 47 6.00 -2.92 1.58
CA SER A 47 7.03 -3.80 2.12
C SER A 47 6.85 -3.95 3.62
N THR A 48 5.74 -4.57 4.04
CA THR A 48 5.51 -5.11 5.39
C THR A 48 5.38 -6.63 5.30
N VAL A 49 5.64 -7.34 6.39
CA VAL A 49 5.53 -8.80 6.50
C VAL A 49 4.15 -9.26 6.03
N GLU A 50 3.09 -8.66 6.60
CA GLU A 50 1.70 -9.01 6.30
C GLU A 50 1.35 -8.78 4.83
N CYS A 51 1.66 -7.59 4.28
CA CYS A 51 1.38 -7.31 2.88
C CYS A 51 2.20 -8.18 1.93
N LEU A 52 3.44 -8.56 2.28
CA LEU A 52 4.24 -9.46 1.45
C LEU A 52 3.68 -10.88 1.47
N ASP A 53 3.19 -11.36 2.61
CA ASP A 53 2.60 -12.70 2.71
C ASP A 53 1.25 -12.78 1.98
N GLU A 54 0.39 -11.77 2.14
CA GLU A 54 -0.84 -11.63 1.34
C GLU A 54 -0.54 -11.53 -0.15
N PHE A 55 0.50 -10.77 -0.53
CA PHE A 55 0.89 -10.63 -1.92
C PHE A 55 1.41 -11.95 -2.49
N LYS A 56 2.22 -12.71 -1.76
CA LYS A 56 2.62 -14.08 -2.17
C LYS A 56 1.40 -14.97 -2.34
N HIS A 57 0.47 -14.93 -1.40
CA HIS A 57 -0.76 -15.71 -1.47
C HIS A 57 -1.58 -15.37 -2.71
N PHE A 58 -1.80 -14.07 -2.96
CA PHE A 58 -2.49 -13.57 -4.15
C PHE A 58 -1.83 -14.05 -5.45
N ILE A 59 -0.50 -13.95 -5.54
CA ILE A 59 0.25 -14.41 -6.72
C ILE A 59 0.16 -15.93 -6.89
N SER A 60 0.23 -16.70 -5.79
CA SER A 60 0.11 -18.16 -5.84
C SER A 60 -1.27 -18.62 -6.33
N GLN A 61 -2.32 -17.88 -6.01
CA GLN A 61 -3.69 -18.15 -6.48
C GLN A 61 -3.93 -17.66 -7.91
N ASN A 62 -3.13 -16.71 -8.40
CA ASN A 62 -3.30 -16.06 -9.70
C ASN A 62 -2.00 -16.14 -10.51
N PRO A 63 -1.59 -17.34 -10.98
CA PRO A 63 -0.31 -17.53 -11.67
C PRO A 63 -0.21 -16.71 -12.97
N GLU A 64 -1.33 -16.46 -13.65
CA GLU A 64 -1.38 -15.59 -14.83
C GLU A 64 -0.94 -14.16 -14.52
N THR A 65 -1.34 -13.63 -13.35
CA THR A 65 -0.92 -12.31 -12.89
C THR A 65 0.60 -12.24 -12.79
N ALA A 66 1.21 -13.23 -12.13
CA ALA A 66 2.67 -13.32 -12.01
C ALA A 66 3.36 -13.36 -13.38
N PHE A 67 2.78 -14.11 -14.32
CA PHE A 67 3.31 -14.21 -15.68
C PHE A 67 3.22 -12.89 -16.45
N TYR A 68 2.14 -12.12 -16.30
CA TYR A 68 1.96 -10.86 -17.02
C TYR A 68 2.67 -9.67 -16.38
N THR A 69 2.99 -9.72 -15.09
CA THR A 69 3.67 -8.63 -14.40
C THR A 69 5.07 -8.39 -14.96
N LYS A 70 5.32 -7.14 -15.38
CA LYS A 70 6.61 -6.68 -15.91
C LYS A 70 7.28 -5.64 -15.02
N THR A 71 6.49 -4.92 -14.23
CA THR A 71 6.96 -3.88 -13.32
C THR A 71 6.41 -4.12 -11.93
N LEU A 72 7.28 -4.10 -10.93
CA LEU A 72 6.89 -4.17 -9.52
C LEU A 72 7.38 -2.92 -8.78
N THR A 73 6.45 -2.21 -8.15
CA THR A 73 6.76 -1.09 -7.27
C THR A 73 6.67 -1.53 -5.81
N ILE A 74 7.79 -1.49 -5.11
CA ILE A 74 7.86 -1.85 -3.70
C ILE A 74 7.94 -0.56 -2.89
N TYR A 75 6.92 -0.31 -2.07
CA TYR A 75 6.92 0.81 -1.14
C TYR A 75 7.53 0.37 0.18
N HIS A 76 8.67 0.93 0.58
CA HIS A 76 9.29 0.59 1.86
C HIS A 76 9.33 1.81 2.78
N GLY A 77 9.31 1.60 4.09
CA GLY A 77 9.37 2.68 5.07
C GLY A 77 10.04 2.22 6.35
N THR A 78 10.47 3.18 7.15
CA THR A 78 10.91 2.95 8.53
C THR A 78 9.75 3.26 9.46
N TRP A 79 9.38 2.28 10.28
CA TRP A 79 8.36 2.47 11.30
C TRP A 79 9.02 3.05 12.56
N PRO A 80 8.47 4.11 13.16
CA PRO A 80 9.02 4.62 14.41
C PRO A 80 8.95 3.52 15.46
N VAL A 81 9.90 3.49 16.40
CA VAL A 81 9.78 2.74 17.66
C VAL A 81 9.55 3.81 18.72
N CYS A 82 8.36 3.87 19.28
CA CYS A 82 8.01 4.92 20.23
C CYS A 82 7.23 4.38 21.41
N THR A 83 7.43 4.99 22.56
CA THR A 83 6.64 4.72 23.77
C THR A 83 5.20 5.12 23.54
N ARG A 84 4.26 4.54 24.27
CA ARG A 84 2.84 4.88 24.21
C ARG A 84 2.53 6.38 24.20
N ASP A 85 3.11 7.15 25.10
CA ASP A 85 2.87 8.61 25.17
C ASP A 85 3.35 9.34 23.89
N ALA A 86 4.41 8.84 23.25
CA ALA A 86 4.94 9.39 22.00
C ALA A 86 4.14 8.90 20.78
N TRP A 87 3.60 7.68 20.84
CA TRP A 87 2.69 7.14 19.84
C TRP A 87 1.37 7.92 19.81
N GLU A 88 0.72 8.11 20.97
CA GLU A 88 -0.55 8.84 21.10
C GLU A 88 -0.43 10.30 20.62
N THR A 89 0.76 10.90 20.73
CA THR A 89 1.03 12.26 20.27
C THR A 89 1.64 12.32 18.87
N HIS A 90 1.79 11.18 18.19
CA HIS A 90 2.50 11.09 16.93
C HIS A 90 1.70 11.77 15.79
N PRO A 91 2.33 12.67 15.01
CA PRO A 91 1.66 13.39 13.93
C PRO A 91 0.96 12.54 12.87
N LEU A 92 1.44 11.30 12.64
CA LEU A 92 0.84 10.37 11.69
C LEU A 92 -0.51 9.80 12.17
N LEU A 93 -0.79 9.77 13.48
CA LEU A 93 -2.13 9.47 14.00
C LEU A 93 -3.08 10.66 13.82
N LEU A 94 -2.55 11.88 13.85
CA LEU A 94 -3.33 13.12 13.80
C LEU A 94 -3.81 13.51 12.39
N GLY A 95 -3.48 12.71 11.37
CA GLY A 95 -3.76 13.00 9.97
C GLY A 95 -4.80 12.13 9.27
N GLY A 96 -5.41 11.12 9.92
CA GLY A 96 -6.20 10.16 9.14
C GLY A 96 -7.20 9.23 9.82
N CYS A 97 -7.20 9.08 11.14
CA CYS A 97 -8.32 8.46 11.85
C CYS A 97 -8.71 9.42 12.96
N ASP A 98 -10.01 9.63 13.11
CA ASP A 98 -10.66 10.65 13.93
C ASP A 98 -9.84 11.14 15.11
N ARG A 99 -9.80 12.47 15.26
CA ARG A 99 -9.23 13.19 16.41
C ARG A 99 -9.68 12.54 17.72
N MET A 100 -8.96 11.52 18.16
CA MET A 100 -9.09 10.96 19.49
C MET A 100 -8.66 12.11 20.38
N ASP A 101 -9.61 12.69 21.10
CA ASP A 101 -9.37 13.78 22.04
C ASP A 101 -8.16 13.42 22.89
N VAL A 102 -7.03 14.07 22.58
CA VAL A 102 -5.76 13.87 23.27
C VAL A 102 -5.99 14.35 24.71
N GLY A 103 -6.33 13.42 25.61
CA GLY A 103 -6.68 13.70 26.99
C GLY A 103 -8.00 13.12 27.50
N SER A 104 -8.89 12.58 26.64
CA SER A 104 -10.04 11.80 27.13
C SER A 104 -9.62 10.36 27.42
N GLN A 105 -10.10 9.82 28.54
CA GLN A 105 -9.69 8.57 29.20
C GLN A 105 -9.10 7.50 28.26
N ARG A 106 -7.91 6.98 28.63
CA ARG A 106 -7.32 5.75 28.07
C ARG A 106 -8.41 4.70 27.90
N SER A 107 -8.87 4.55 26.67
CA SER A 107 -9.92 3.60 26.34
C SER A 107 -9.28 2.26 26.04
N HIS A 108 -10.01 1.19 26.29
CA HIS A 108 -9.59 -0.16 25.90
C HIS A 108 -9.27 -0.24 24.40
N VAL A 109 -9.88 0.61 23.57
CA VAL A 109 -9.61 0.68 22.13
C VAL A 109 -8.23 1.29 21.85
N ALA A 110 -7.84 2.33 22.58
CA ALA A 110 -6.51 2.93 22.46
C ALA A 110 -5.42 1.98 22.99
N ASP A 111 -5.70 1.25 24.07
CA ASP A 111 -4.81 0.20 24.60
C ASP A 111 -4.55 -0.88 23.53
N GLN A 112 -5.62 -1.40 22.93
CA GLN A 112 -5.52 -2.43 21.90
C GLN A 112 -4.77 -1.93 20.66
N ALA A 113 -5.08 -0.73 20.18
CA ALA A 113 -4.43 -0.18 19.00
C ALA A 113 -2.93 0.07 19.20
N TYR A 114 -2.52 0.46 20.41
CA TYR A 114 -1.10 0.57 20.75
C TYR A 114 -0.42 -0.81 20.83
N GLN A 115 -1.10 -1.80 21.43
CA GLN A 115 -0.61 -3.18 21.46
C GLN A 115 -0.42 -3.75 20.03
N ASP A 116 -1.40 -3.55 19.15
CA ASP A 116 -1.34 -3.98 17.75
C ASP A 116 -0.16 -3.32 17.02
N TYR A 117 0.12 -2.04 17.33
CA TYR A 117 1.27 -1.32 16.80
C TYR A 117 2.61 -1.87 17.34
N GLU A 118 2.72 -2.16 18.64
CA GLU A 118 3.91 -2.78 19.21
C GLU A 118 4.17 -4.16 18.58
N ASP A 119 3.13 -4.99 18.46
CA ASP A 119 3.19 -6.29 17.81
C ASP A 119 3.60 -6.16 16.33
N PHE A 120 3.08 -5.15 15.63
CA PHE A 120 3.48 -4.83 14.26
C PHE A 120 4.98 -4.46 14.18
N VAL A 121 5.46 -3.56 15.03
CA VAL A 121 6.87 -3.14 15.06
C VAL A 121 7.78 -4.33 15.38
N LEU A 122 7.40 -5.19 16.31
CA LEU A 122 8.12 -6.42 16.63
C LEU A 122 8.18 -7.38 15.44
N ARG A 123 7.05 -7.61 14.76
CA ARG A 123 6.99 -8.43 13.53
C ARG A 123 7.92 -7.88 12.45
N GLU A 124 7.86 -6.58 12.17
CA GLU A 124 8.72 -5.94 11.17
C GLU A 124 10.20 -5.97 11.57
N GLY A 125 10.52 -5.86 12.87
CA GLY A 125 11.89 -5.96 13.38
C GLY A 125 12.52 -7.35 13.22
N SER A 126 11.71 -8.40 13.15
CA SER A 126 12.17 -9.79 12.94
C SER A 126 12.46 -10.15 11.47
N ARG A 127 12.14 -9.22 10.55
CA ARG A 127 12.13 -9.45 9.11
C ARG A 127 13.53 -9.67 8.54
N LYS A 128 13.63 -10.57 7.56
CA LYS A 128 14.88 -10.84 6.84
C LYS A 128 14.85 -10.23 5.45
N PRO A 129 15.99 -9.75 4.93
CA PRO A 129 16.10 -9.29 3.53
C PRO A 129 15.67 -10.35 2.51
N SER A 130 15.83 -11.63 2.84
CA SER A 130 15.39 -12.77 2.01
C SER A 130 13.90 -12.75 1.69
N ASP A 131 13.06 -12.17 2.54
CA ASP A 131 11.61 -12.23 2.38
C ASP A 131 11.17 -11.49 1.10
N LEU A 132 11.86 -10.40 0.76
CA LEU A 132 11.63 -9.67 -0.47
C LEU A 132 12.14 -10.43 -1.70
N LEU A 133 13.29 -11.12 -1.57
CA LEU A 133 13.82 -11.96 -2.66
C LEU A 133 12.87 -13.10 -3.02
N THR A 134 12.25 -13.74 -2.03
CA THR A 134 11.25 -14.80 -2.29
C THR A 134 10.06 -14.29 -3.09
N VAL A 135 9.62 -13.04 -2.88
CA VAL A 135 8.53 -12.42 -3.64
C VAL A 135 8.96 -12.17 -5.09
N LEU A 136 10.16 -11.63 -5.30
CA LEU A 136 10.67 -11.33 -6.62
C LEU A 136 10.80 -12.57 -7.51
N GLN A 137 11.13 -13.72 -6.91
CA GLN A 137 11.24 -15.00 -7.62
C GLN A 137 9.92 -15.50 -8.21
N LEU A 138 8.78 -14.98 -7.75
CA LEU A 138 7.46 -15.36 -8.27
C LEU A 138 7.15 -14.78 -9.65
N PHE A 139 7.95 -13.83 -10.14
CA PHE A 139 7.67 -13.08 -11.36
C PHE A 139 8.66 -13.41 -12.49
N PRO A 140 8.35 -14.38 -13.37
CA PRO A 140 9.28 -14.84 -14.40
C PRO A 140 9.56 -13.79 -15.49
N ASN A 141 8.63 -12.87 -15.72
CA ASN A 141 8.72 -11.84 -16.77
C ASN A 141 8.99 -10.43 -16.22
N LEU A 142 9.44 -10.32 -14.97
CA LEU A 142 9.74 -9.05 -14.33
C LEU A 142 10.92 -8.36 -15.05
N LYS A 143 10.67 -7.15 -15.55
CA LYS A 143 11.66 -6.34 -16.28
C LYS A 143 12.19 -5.16 -15.46
N SER A 144 11.37 -4.63 -14.56
CA SER A 144 11.71 -3.44 -13.78
C SER A 144 11.20 -3.55 -12.35
N ILE A 145 12.03 -3.10 -11.42
CA ILE A 145 11.69 -2.98 -10.00
C ILE A 145 11.90 -1.53 -9.60
N THR A 146 10.87 -0.92 -9.03
CA THR A 146 10.96 0.42 -8.45
C THR A 146 10.87 0.30 -6.94
N LEU A 147 11.90 0.74 -6.23
CA LEU A 147 11.88 0.83 -4.78
C LEU A 147 11.57 2.28 -4.39
N THR A 148 10.42 2.50 -3.74
CA THR A 148 9.96 3.82 -3.34
C THR A 148 9.93 3.92 -1.83
N HIS A 149 10.65 4.90 -1.26
CA HIS A 149 10.62 5.14 0.17
C HIS A 149 9.35 5.93 0.55
N ILE A 150 8.49 5.34 1.37
CA ILE A 150 7.41 6.04 2.08
C ILE A 150 8.09 6.94 3.10
N ARG A 151 8.17 8.23 2.78
CA ARG A 151 8.56 9.23 3.75
C ARG A 151 7.33 9.57 4.55
N ALA A 152 7.37 9.33 5.86
CA ALA A 152 6.53 10.09 6.77
C ALA A 152 6.88 11.56 6.49
N SER A 153 5.97 12.30 5.85
CA SER A 153 6.17 13.72 5.63
C SER A 153 6.46 14.31 7.01
N HIS A 154 7.66 14.87 7.20
CA HIS A 154 7.99 15.59 8.40
C HIS A 154 6.94 16.71 8.55
N ILE A 155 5.95 16.49 9.39
CA ILE A 155 5.02 17.52 9.83
C ILE A 155 5.93 18.51 10.56
N ARG A 156 6.23 19.61 9.86
CA ARG A 156 7.13 20.66 10.36
C ARG A 156 6.63 21.07 11.75
N PRO A 157 7.51 21.15 12.76
CA PRO A 157 7.15 21.65 14.08
C PRO A 157 7.08 23.17 14.02
N PRO A 158 5.91 23.77 13.75
CA PRO A 158 5.53 24.89 14.61
C PRO A 158 4.02 24.96 14.95
N GLN A 159 3.19 23.99 14.54
CA GLN A 159 1.73 24.11 14.73
C GLN A 159 1.20 23.45 16.02
N TYR A 160 1.97 22.59 16.67
CA TYR A 160 1.56 21.94 17.93
C TYR A 160 1.42 22.90 19.11
N SER A 161 2.23 23.97 19.16
CA SER A 161 2.18 24.95 20.25
C SER A 161 0.90 25.80 20.25
N ARG A 162 0.18 25.86 19.12
CA ARG A 162 -1.10 26.56 19.02
C ARG A 162 -2.29 25.70 19.46
N LEU A 163 -2.17 24.38 19.40
CA LEU A 163 -3.22 23.45 19.84
C LEU A 163 -3.22 23.24 21.36
N ARG A 164 -2.08 23.43 22.05
CA ARG A 164 -1.97 23.31 23.52
C ARG A 164 -2.55 24.49 24.32
N LYS A 165 -2.93 25.61 23.70
CA LYS A 165 -3.38 26.83 24.41
C LYS A 165 -4.90 27.00 24.54
N LYS A 166 -5.69 25.97 24.25
CA LYS A 166 -7.16 26.00 24.40
C LYS A 166 -7.70 24.78 25.17
N ILE A 167 -7.10 24.48 26.32
CA ILE A 167 -7.72 23.68 27.37
C ILE A 167 -7.70 24.54 28.63
#